data_AF-A0AAN8L4Y4-F1
#
_entry.id   AF-A0AAN8L4Y4-F1
#
_cell.length_a   1.000
_cell.length_b   1.000
_cell.length_c   1.000
_cell.angle_alpha   90.00
_cell.angle_beta   90.00
_cell.angle_gamma   90.00
#
_symmetry.space_group_name_H-M   'P 1'
#
loop_
_entity.id
_entity.type
_entity.pdbx_description
1 polymer ?
#
loop_
_entity_poly.entity_id
_entity_poly.type
_entity_poly.pdbx_seq_one_letter_code
_entity_poly.pdbx_strand_id
1 'polypeptide(L)'
;MMTQLRHPSPPLKLHRKTLRKSLRLRLEWDSGDISSGHAEKESLEIVEGEEDETDLNQSDDDGDDDEEETPCEAEAMEIEFLLEEDGYGLDSPLREEKELEEPSVETESFSESEVVSENRDKSANEEKVSEKWSKNPEDTTDAGTSVPSPRAVPQRTTRSSQSNKTSWCWSFALFCLFPSTLLVIGGLGQHVWHYGMPLSLSQLMGQLELHWLEGLWLQHEPCNSDCRVSLVESVPEGLFYPPDSSSLPSISETWTNLLTRANRSVDIAAFYFTLRDTDLGLTEPSAVQGKQVFKQLMELEAKGVKLQIAVNGPRTDTRDTADLSRTDAEVREVDLQSVTGGIIHTKLWVVDQKHLYLGSANVDWRSLTQVKEVGVSMEDCSCLAQDASRIFEVYWNIGAQKNGSLPHFWPARYSALSSSEHPLNLKLNGVPARVYLSSAPPQISAYGRSDDLSTILSVVADAQKYVYISVMDYLPMSQFTEPLRFWPAIDSAIRAAACTRRVEVNLLVSYWSRSPGSMFLFLQSLTVLNRSPLGCNINVKVFEVPSTAEQKKIPFSRVNHAKYMVTDIVVYIGTSNWSENYFTHTAGVGLVVNQTGSVVGEGQRSLQTQLQEVFLKDWTSQHAQTLSNGDAKRCGR
;
A
#
# COMPACT_ATOMS: atom_id res chain seq x y z
N MET A 1 -6.81 6.63 -42.04
CA MET A 1 -7.65 5.84 -42.96
C MET A 1 -7.30 4.37 -42.75
N MET A 2 -7.99 3.70 -41.83
CA MET A 2 -8.28 2.26 -41.80
C MET A 2 -9.05 1.97 -40.50
N THR A 3 -10.17 1.28 -40.66
CA THR A 3 -11.27 1.11 -39.70
C THR A 3 -11.54 -0.39 -39.58
N GLN A 4 -11.60 -0.93 -38.36
CA GLN A 4 -12.34 -2.17 -38.04
C GLN A 4 -12.84 -2.02 -36.59
N LEU A 5 -14.10 -1.61 -36.36
CA LEU A 5 -15.34 -2.40 -36.28
C LEU A 5 -15.34 -3.46 -35.15
N ARG A 6 -15.85 -3.04 -33.98
CA ARG A 6 -16.43 -3.90 -32.94
C ARG A 6 -17.93 -3.98 -33.17
N HIS A 7 -18.50 -5.19 -33.12
CA HIS A 7 -19.95 -5.41 -32.99
C HIS A 7 -20.32 -5.76 -31.53
N PRO A 8 -21.47 -5.29 -31.01
CA PRO A 8 -21.92 -5.58 -29.65
C PRO A 8 -22.92 -6.74 -29.58
N SER A 9 -22.87 -7.52 -28.50
CA SER A 9 -23.88 -8.55 -28.16
C SER A 9 -24.93 -7.99 -27.18
N PRO A 10 -26.22 -8.37 -27.29
CA PRO A 10 -27.31 -7.81 -26.47
C PRO A 10 -27.54 -8.60 -25.16
N PRO A 11 -28.31 -8.05 -24.19
CA PRO A 11 -28.44 -8.58 -22.84
C PRO A 11 -29.60 -9.58 -22.70
N LEU A 12 -29.45 -10.58 -21.83
CA LEU A 12 -30.50 -11.55 -21.47
C LEU A 12 -30.96 -11.34 -20.03
N LYS A 13 -32.22 -10.89 -19.89
CA LYS A 13 -32.98 -10.85 -18.63
C LYS A 13 -33.73 -12.17 -18.40
N LEU A 14 -33.54 -12.71 -17.20
CA LEU A 14 -34.43 -13.47 -16.32
C LEU A 14 -35.78 -14.01 -16.85
N HIS A 15 -35.97 -15.33 -16.75
CA HIS A 15 -37.29 -15.95 -16.51
C HIS A 15 -37.17 -17.15 -15.56
N ARG A 16 -37.73 -16.99 -14.35
CA ARG A 16 -38.04 -18.04 -13.38
C ARG A 16 -39.54 -18.35 -13.51
N LYS A 17 -39.92 -19.58 -13.85
CA LYS A 17 -40.96 -20.38 -13.16
C LYS A 17 -41.31 -21.67 -13.94
N THR A 18 -41.47 -22.74 -13.15
CA THR A 18 -42.25 -23.98 -13.38
C THR A 18 -41.58 -25.13 -14.14
N LEU A 19 -41.08 -26.13 -13.41
CA LEU A 19 -41.77 -27.43 -13.25
C LEU A 19 -41.09 -28.28 -12.16
N ARG A 20 -41.78 -28.45 -11.02
CA ARG A 20 -41.56 -29.54 -10.06
C ARG A 20 -42.71 -30.52 -10.22
N LYS A 21 -42.42 -31.78 -10.58
CA LYS A 21 -43.00 -33.05 -10.09
C LYS A 21 -43.01 -34.13 -11.18
N SER A 22 -42.76 -35.36 -10.72
CA SER A 22 -42.83 -36.67 -11.40
C SER A 22 -41.45 -37.19 -11.85
N LEU A 23 -40.94 -38.36 -11.43
CA LEU A 23 -41.43 -39.41 -10.53
C LEU A 23 -40.22 -40.28 -10.09
N ARG A 24 -40.38 -40.92 -8.94
CA ARG A 24 -39.52 -41.94 -8.29
C ARG A 24 -39.50 -43.29 -9.05
N LEU A 25 -38.53 -44.14 -8.67
CA LEU A 25 -38.33 -45.60 -8.94
C LEU A 25 -37.45 -45.87 -10.18
N ARG A 26 -36.35 -46.64 -10.11
CA ARG A 26 -36.21 -48.01 -9.56
C ARG A 26 -34.76 -48.31 -9.13
N LEU A 27 -34.62 -48.91 -7.93
CA LEU A 27 -33.49 -49.69 -7.42
C LEU A 27 -33.89 -51.19 -7.47
N GLU A 28 -32.92 -52.08 -7.24
CA GLU A 28 -32.92 -53.58 -7.23
C GLU A 28 -32.37 -54.21 -8.51
N TRP A 29 -31.50 -55.23 -8.51
CA TRP A 29 -30.78 -56.05 -7.50
C TRP A 29 -29.69 -56.81 -8.31
N ASP A 30 -28.55 -57.18 -7.70
CA ASP A 30 -28.19 -58.61 -7.66
C ASP A 30 -27.09 -58.89 -6.64
N SER A 31 -27.40 -59.78 -5.70
CA SER A 31 -26.50 -60.43 -4.76
C SER A 31 -26.53 -61.92 -5.08
N GLY A 32 -25.36 -62.54 -5.23
CA GLY A 32 -25.22 -63.99 -5.45
C GLY A 32 -23.89 -64.50 -4.90
N ASP A 33 -23.99 -65.34 -3.88
CA ASP A 33 -22.96 -65.94 -3.02
C ASP A 33 -22.21 -67.15 -3.63
N ILE A 34 -21.25 -67.68 -2.82
CA ILE A 34 -20.66 -69.04 -2.75
C ILE A 34 -19.27 -69.18 -3.45
N SER A 35 -18.15 -69.70 -2.90
CA SER A 35 -17.82 -70.53 -1.72
C SER A 35 -16.32 -70.51 -1.36
N SER A 36 -16.03 -70.56 -0.06
CA SER A 36 -15.02 -71.32 0.74
C SER A 36 -13.69 -71.85 0.15
N GLY A 37 -12.63 -71.75 0.99
CA GLY A 37 -11.38 -72.52 0.83
C GLY A 37 -10.26 -72.18 1.84
N HIS A 38 -10.32 -72.83 3.01
CA HIS A 38 -9.27 -73.25 3.97
C HIS A 38 -8.09 -72.37 4.46
N ALA A 39 -7.85 -72.57 5.76
CA ALA A 39 -6.82 -72.03 6.64
C ALA A 39 -5.54 -72.88 6.64
N GLU A 40 -4.42 -72.28 7.08
CA GLU A 40 -3.42 -73.00 7.87
C GLU A 40 -2.69 -72.05 8.83
N LYS A 41 -2.68 -72.44 10.10
CA LYS A 41 -1.84 -71.91 11.19
C LYS A 41 -0.52 -72.67 11.14
N GLU A 42 0.59 -72.00 11.44
CA GLU A 42 1.73 -72.65 12.05
C GLU A 42 2.34 -71.72 13.11
N SER A 43 2.73 -72.35 14.22
CA SER A 43 3.13 -71.79 15.51
C SER A 43 4.47 -72.39 15.91
N LEU A 44 5.40 -71.59 16.44
CA LEU A 44 6.62 -71.97 17.19
C LEU A 44 7.24 -70.64 17.69
N GLU A 45 7.83 -70.47 18.88
CA GLU A 45 8.00 -71.25 20.09
C GLU A 45 8.50 -70.26 21.17
N ILE A 46 8.35 -70.63 22.44
CA ILE A 46 8.61 -69.89 23.67
C ILE A 46 10.11 -69.91 24.03
N VAL A 47 10.64 -68.84 24.63
CA VAL A 47 11.59 -68.95 25.76
C VAL A 47 11.27 -67.86 26.79
N GLU A 48 10.91 -68.33 27.98
CA GLU A 48 10.71 -67.59 29.23
C GLU A 48 12.04 -67.21 29.90
N GLY A 49 11.96 -66.20 30.76
CA GLY A 49 12.93 -65.87 31.79
C GLY A 49 12.24 -65.07 32.90
N GLU A 50 11.66 -65.82 33.85
CA GLU A 50 11.33 -65.52 35.27
C GLU A 50 12.37 -64.60 35.96
N GLU A 51 12.20 -63.94 37.10
CA GLU A 51 11.22 -63.62 38.17
C GLU A 51 12.04 -62.62 39.06
N ASP A 52 11.55 -61.69 39.87
CA ASP A 52 10.69 -61.76 41.07
C ASP A 52 10.57 -60.30 41.59
N GLU A 53 9.38 -59.79 41.93
CA GLU A 53 8.86 -59.57 43.31
C GLU A 53 9.77 -58.76 44.25
N THR A 54 9.36 -57.81 45.09
CA THR A 54 8.07 -57.31 45.63
C THR A 54 8.43 -56.02 46.42
N ASP A 55 7.55 -55.01 46.47
CA ASP A 55 6.81 -54.63 47.70
C ASP A 55 6.21 -53.21 47.63
N LEU A 56 4.97 -53.16 48.12
CA LEU A 56 4.08 -52.02 48.18
C LEU A 56 4.39 -51.15 49.42
N ASN A 57 4.26 -49.81 49.29
CA ASN A 57 3.49 -49.04 50.27
C ASN A 57 3.05 -47.65 49.76
N GLN A 58 1.73 -47.51 49.78
CA GLN A 58 0.83 -46.34 49.78
C GLN A 58 1.40 -44.95 50.05
N SER A 59 0.99 -44.00 49.20
CA SER A 59 0.30 -42.79 49.64
C SER A 59 -0.54 -42.24 48.49
N ASP A 60 -1.86 -42.24 48.69
CA ASP A 60 -2.83 -41.50 47.89
C ASP A 60 -2.55 -40.00 47.99
N ASP A 61 -2.45 -39.30 46.85
CA ASP A 61 -2.78 -37.89 46.75
C ASP A 61 -3.32 -37.64 45.33
N ASP A 62 -4.64 -37.47 45.27
CA ASP A 62 -5.38 -37.05 44.08
C ASP A 62 -5.01 -35.59 43.78
N GLY A 63 -4.40 -35.38 42.62
CA GLY A 63 -4.07 -34.06 42.09
C GLY A 63 -4.11 -34.10 40.58
N ASP A 64 -5.31 -34.29 40.02
CA ASP A 64 -5.61 -33.99 38.62
C ASP A 64 -5.47 -32.47 38.40
N ASP A 65 -4.25 -32.00 38.17
CA ASP A 65 -3.99 -30.74 37.46
C ASP A 65 -3.74 -31.08 35.98
N ASP A 66 -4.80 -31.51 35.29
CA ASP A 66 -4.89 -31.38 33.84
C ASP A 66 -5.02 -29.88 33.52
N GLU A 67 -3.89 -29.18 33.47
CA GLU A 67 -3.82 -27.90 32.77
C GLU A 67 -4.06 -28.20 31.28
N GLU A 68 -5.33 -28.15 30.86
CA GLU A 68 -5.72 -27.97 29.47
C GLU A 68 -5.06 -26.68 28.96
N GLU A 69 -3.86 -26.82 28.38
CA GLU A 69 -3.30 -25.79 27.51
C GLU A 69 -4.28 -25.58 26.34
N THR A 70 -5.06 -24.51 26.39
CA THR A 70 -5.71 -23.91 25.22
C THR A 70 -4.91 -22.68 24.78
N PRO A 71 -3.96 -22.78 23.83
CA PRO A 71 -3.24 -21.62 23.36
C PRO A 71 -3.65 -21.30 21.91
N CYS A 72 -4.77 -20.62 21.71
CA CYS A 72 -5.14 -20.00 20.43
C CYS A 72 -6.32 -19.03 20.63
N GLU A 73 -6.10 -17.94 21.36
CA GLU A 73 -6.87 -16.71 21.19
C GLU A 73 -5.97 -15.71 20.45
N ALA A 74 -6.25 -15.52 19.17
CA ALA A 74 -5.49 -14.60 18.33
C ALA A 74 -6.42 -13.86 17.36
N GLU A 75 -6.87 -12.69 17.80
CA GLU A 75 -7.12 -11.50 16.98
C GLU A 75 -6.77 -10.30 17.87
N ALA A 76 -5.52 -9.83 17.89
CA ALA A 76 -5.11 -8.88 18.93
C ALA A 76 -4.08 -7.82 18.53
N MET A 77 -3.87 -7.53 17.25
CA MET A 77 -3.20 -6.25 16.94
C MET A 77 -3.73 -5.63 15.67
N GLU A 78 -3.73 -6.33 14.54
CA GLU A 78 -4.30 -5.76 13.32
C GLU A 78 -5.83 -5.67 13.38
N ILE A 79 -6.47 -6.64 14.04
CA ILE A 79 -7.92 -6.67 14.22
C ILE A 79 -8.39 -5.87 15.43
N GLU A 80 -7.67 -5.87 16.56
CA GLU A 80 -8.00 -4.98 17.70
C GLU A 80 -7.91 -3.50 17.29
N PHE A 81 -6.99 -3.17 16.38
CA PHE A 81 -6.86 -1.85 15.78
C PHE A 81 -7.91 -1.54 14.70
N LEU A 82 -8.47 -2.55 14.01
CA LEU A 82 -9.48 -2.38 12.96
C LEU A 82 -10.93 -2.54 13.48
N LEU A 83 -11.16 -3.24 14.60
CA LEU A 83 -12.49 -3.55 15.14
C LEU A 83 -12.89 -2.71 16.36
N GLU A 84 -11.97 -1.98 17.02
CA GLU A 84 -12.35 -1.05 18.10
C GLU A 84 -13.22 0.14 17.62
N GLU A 85 -13.43 0.30 16.32
CA GLU A 85 -14.24 1.40 15.75
C GLU A 85 -15.72 1.05 15.48
N ASP A 86 -16.16 -0.21 15.63
CA ASP A 86 -17.57 -0.57 15.48
C ASP A 86 -18.35 -0.36 16.78
N GLY A 87 -18.75 0.89 17.02
CA GLY A 87 -19.73 1.26 18.03
C GLY A 87 -21.12 0.70 17.73
N TYR A 88 -21.38 -0.57 18.06
CA TYR A 88 -22.73 -1.13 18.18
C TYR A 88 -22.86 -1.92 19.49
N GLY A 89 -23.44 -1.26 20.50
CA GLY A 89 -23.88 -1.90 21.73
C GLY A 89 -24.97 -2.93 21.44
N LEU A 90 -24.64 -4.21 21.60
CA LEU A 90 -25.62 -5.30 21.67
C LEU A 90 -26.06 -5.46 23.13
N ASP A 91 -27.03 -4.65 23.53
CA ASP A 91 -27.89 -4.95 24.68
C ASP A 91 -29.28 -5.30 24.14
N SER A 92 -29.58 -6.61 24.11
CA SER A 92 -30.93 -7.12 23.88
C SER A 92 -31.45 -7.70 25.19
N PRO A 93 -32.43 -7.06 25.86
CA PRO A 93 -33.22 -7.76 26.83
C PRO A 93 -34.45 -8.39 26.17
N LEU A 94 -34.53 -9.70 26.38
CA LEU A 94 -35.73 -10.53 26.31
C LEU A 94 -36.96 -9.79 26.88
N ARG A 95 -38.09 -9.85 26.17
CA ARG A 95 -39.41 -9.65 26.77
C ARG A 95 -40.44 -10.60 26.18
N GLU A 96 -40.90 -11.50 27.04
CA GLU A 96 -42.08 -12.34 26.86
C GLU A 96 -43.38 -11.50 26.85
N GLU A 97 -44.40 -12.11 26.26
CA GLU A 97 -45.71 -11.57 25.89
C GLU A 97 -46.71 -11.32 27.05
N LYS A 98 -47.80 -10.63 26.67
CA LYS A 98 -49.13 -10.41 27.30
C LYS A 98 -49.26 -9.17 28.19
N GLU A 99 -50.31 -8.34 28.08
CA GLU A 99 -51.72 -8.64 27.82
C GLU A 99 -52.49 -7.42 27.25
N LEU A 100 -53.66 -7.69 26.63
CA LEU A 100 -54.62 -6.78 25.97
C LEU A 100 -55.37 -5.84 26.93
N GLU A 101 -55.81 -4.66 26.45
CA GLU A 101 -57.25 -4.29 26.28
C GLU A 101 -57.46 -2.84 25.72
N GLU A 102 -57.89 -2.79 24.45
CA GLU A 102 -59.03 -2.08 23.83
C GLU A 102 -59.41 -0.58 24.03
N PRO A 103 -60.16 0.01 23.05
CA PRO A 103 -60.05 1.41 22.60
C PRO A 103 -61.33 2.27 22.84
N SER A 104 -61.32 3.57 22.49
CA SER A 104 -62.46 4.25 21.80
C SER A 104 -62.35 5.78 21.62
N VAL A 105 -62.62 6.20 20.37
CA VAL A 105 -63.56 7.26 19.92
C VAL A 105 -63.15 8.75 19.87
N GLU A 106 -63.56 9.30 18.72
CA GLU A 106 -63.47 10.62 18.08
C GLU A 106 -64.06 11.81 18.87
N THR A 107 -63.52 13.02 18.72
CA THR A 107 -64.07 14.16 17.92
C THR A 107 -63.45 15.52 18.32
N GLU A 108 -63.56 16.45 17.38
CA GLU A 108 -62.87 17.72 17.13
C GLU A 108 -62.96 18.84 18.20
N SER A 109 -61.97 19.76 18.21
CA SER A 109 -62.17 21.19 17.92
C SER A 109 -60.86 22.01 17.94
N PHE A 110 -60.88 23.08 17.15
CA PHE A 110 -59.81 23.95 16.67
C PHE A 110 -59.77 25.31 17.40
N SER A 111 -58.60 25.96 17.46
CA SER A 111 -58.30 27.41 17.26
C SER A 111 -56.93 27.77 17.89
N GLU A 112 -56.06 28.69 17.40
CA GLU A 112 -56.00 29.59 16.24
C GLU A 112 -54.58 30.22 16.11
N SER A 113 -54.40 31.02 15.05
CA SER A 113 -53.32 31.97 14.64
C SER A 113 -52.32 31.41 13.60
N GLU A 114 -52.53 31.61 12.28
CA GLU A 114 -52.34 32.80 11.41
C GLU A 114 -50.87 33.26 11.33
N VAL A 115 -50.22 33.43 10.16
CA VAL A 115 -50.58 34.31 9.02
C VAL A 115 -50.05 33.77 7.67
N VAL A 116 -50.78 34.17 6.63
CA VAL A 116 -50.90 33.74 5.22
C VAL A 116 -49.85 34.29 4.25
N SER A 117 -49.58 33.50 3.21
CA SER A 117 -48.95 33.82 1.91
C SER A 117 -49.98 34.15 0.83
N GLU A 118 -49.65 34.93 -0.21
CA GLU A 118 -50.37 34.77 -1.49
C GLU A 118 -49.54 35.10 -2.75
N ASN A 119 -49.79 34.29 -3.78
CA ASN A 119 -49.21 34.24 -5.14
C ASN A 119 -50.07 35.00 -6.16
N ARG A 120 -49.50 35.46 -7.29
CA ARG A 120 -49.80 35.00 -8.69
C ARG A 120 -49.36 35.96 -9.81
N ASP A 121 -48.52 35.41 -10.70
CA ASP A 121 -48.66 35.24 -12.16
C ASP A 121 -48.99 36.36 -13.19
N LYS A 122 -48.11 36.39 -14.22
CA LYS A 122 -48.31 36.54 -15.70
C LYS A 122 -48.17 37.91 -16.43
N SER A 123 -47.03 38.03 -17.13
CA SER A 123 -46.83 38.21 -18.60
C SER A 123 -47.74 39.15 -19.43
N ALA A 124 -47.17 40.19 -20.06
CA ALA A 124 -46.95 40.30 -21.53
C ALA A 124 -46.40 41.68 -22.00
N ASN A 125 -45.44 41.60 -22.92
CA ASN A 125 -44.91 42.47 -23.98
C ASN A 125 -45.25 43.97 -24.21
N GLU A 126 -44.17 44.64 -24.69
CA GLU A 126 -44.06 45.59 -25.83
C GLU A 126 -43.97 47.13 -25.65
N GLU A 127 -42.93 47.66 -26.33
CA GLU A 127 -42.66 49.04 -26.80
C GLU A 127 -42.46 50.17 -25.77
N LYS A 128 -41.70 51.27 -25.99
CA LYS A 128 -40.62 51.80 -26.84
C LYS A 128 -40.57 53.31 -26.47
N VAL A 129 -39.53 54.04 -26.90
CA VAL A 129 -39.45 55.54 -26.92
C VAL A 129 -39.06 56.20 -25.58
N SER A 130 -38.31 57.31 -25.49
CA SER A 130 -37.18 57.91 -26.23
C SER A 130 -36.65 59.07 -25.37
N GLU A 131 -35.45 59.54 -25.68
CA GLU A 131 -34.74 60.68 -25.10
C GLU A 131 -35.44 62.07 -25.21
N LYS A 132 -34.77 63.05 -24.56
CA LYS A 132 -34.62 64.52 -24.81
C LYS A 132 -35.45 65.47 -23.92
N TRP A 133 -34.98 66.66 -23.47
CA TRP A 133 -33.91 67.60 -23.92
C TRP A 133 -33.63 68.65 -22.79
N SER A 134 -32.43 69.25 -22.59
CA SER A 134 -31.94 70.59 -23.08
C SER A 134 -30.73 71.05 -22.23
N LYS A 135 -29.52 71.32 -22.78
CA LYS A 135 -28.99 72.48 -23.60
C LYS A 135 -28.72 73.73 -22.72
N ASN A 136 -27.72 74.60 -22.87
CA ASN A 136 -26.64 74.96 -23.84
C ASN A 136 -25.74 76.06 -23.13
N PRO A 137 -24.79 76.85 -23.73
CA PRO A 137 -24.56 77.27 -25.13
C PRO A 137 -23.05 77.22 -25.58
N GLU A 138 -22.53 77.65 -26.75
CA GLU A 138 -22.89 78.73 -27.70
C GLU A 138 -22.17 78.61 -29.08
N ASP A 139 -22.81 79.22 -30.11
CA ASP A 139 -22.52 79.48 -31.56
C ASP A 139 -21.16 80.13 -31.92
N THR A 140 -20.43 79.82 -33.02
CA THR A 140 -20.57 79.96 -34.51
C THR A 140 -20.20 81.32 -35.15
N THR A 141 -19.23 81.27 -36.09
CA THR A 141 -19.10 81.85 -37.47
C THR A 141 -19.76 83.22 -37.79
N ASP A 142 -19.29 84.14 -38.66
CA ASP A 142 -18.55 84.04 -39.93
C ASP A 142 -18.29 85.46 -40.54
N ALA A 143 -17.48 85.50 -41.61
CA ALA A 143 -17.55 86.38 -42.81
C ALA A 143 -17.12 87.89 -42.83
N GLY A 144 -16.19 88.21 -43.77
CA GLY A 144 -16.46 89.20 -44.84
C GLY A 144 -15.52 90.42 -45.12
N THR A 145 -14.69 90.30 -46.19
CA THR A 145 -14.52 91.27 -47.34
C THR A 145 -13.43 92.40 -47.41
N SER A 146 -12.73 92.44 -48.58
CA SER A 146 -11.97 93.53 -49.33
C SER A 146 -10.51 93.92 -48.93
N VAL A 147 -9.40 93.67 -49.71
CA VAL A 147 -8.80 94.20 -51.01
C VAL A 147 -8.13 95.60 -50.88
N PRO A 148 -6.99 96.03 -51.54
CA PRO A 148 -6.07 95.49 -52.63
C PRO A 148 -4.52 95.46 -52.31
N SER A 149 -3.59 94.62 -52.86
CA SER A 149 -2.86 94.45 -54.19
C SER A 149 -1.52 95.25 -54.37
N PRO A 150 -0.45 94.88 -55.16
CA PRO A 150 0.03 93.59 -55.76
C PRO A 150 1.58 93.25 -55.70
N ARG A 151 1.94 92.07 -56.28
CA ARG A 151 3.25 91.53 -56.83
C ARG A 151 4.24 90.83 -55.86
N ALA A 152 4.93 89.72 -56.18
CA ALA A 152 4.84 88.65 -57.18
C ALA A 152 5.87 87.51 -56.83
N VAL A 153 5.40 86.25 -56.70
CA VAL A 153 6.03 84.94 -57.08
C VAL A 153 7.31 84.45 -56.32
N PRO A 154 7.53 83.13 -56.05
CA PRO A 154 6.75 81.91 -56.35
C PRO A 154 6.33 81.08 -55.11
N GLN A 155 5.19 80.40 -55.17
CA GLN A 155 4.78 79.39 -54.18
C GLN A 155 4.35 78.09 -54.87
N ARG A 156 4.87 76.96 -54.37
CA ARG A 156 4.04 75.78 -54.14
C ARG A 156 4.62 74.96 -53.00
N THR A 157 4.24 75.36 -51.78
CA THR A 157 4.43 74.61 -50.55
C THR A 157 3.38 73.49 -50.46
N THR A 158 3.91 72.28 -50.42
CA THR A 158 3.60 71.25 -49.41
C THR A 158 2.13 70.89 -49.15
N ARG A 159 1.70 69.77 -49.73
CA ARG A 159 0.83 68.84 -49.01
C ARG A 159 1.65 68.23 -47.86
N SER A 160 1.34 68.54 -46.62
CA SER A 160 1.71 67.66 -45.50
C SER A 160 0.65 66.56 -45.41
N SER A 161 0.93 65.42 -46.06
CA SER A 161 0.28 64.17 -45.68
C SER A 161 0.82 63.77 -44.31
N GLN A 162 -0.05 63.76 -43.31
CA GLN A 162 0.19 63.06 -42.05
C GLN A 162 0.66 61.64 -42.35
N SER A 163 1.73 61.22 -41.68
CA SER A 163 2.34 59.92 -41.88
C SER A 163 1.38 58.82 -41.46
N ASN A 164 1.07 57.90 -42.37
CA ASN A 164 0.54 56.59 -42.02
C ASN A 164 1.63 55.80 -41.29
N LYS A 165 1.75 56.00 -39.97
CA LYS A 165 2.47 55.12 -39.05
C LYS A 165 1.46 54.26 -38.27
N THR A 166 0.61 53.52 -38.98
CA THR A 166 -0.30 52.55 -38.37
C THR A 166 -0.53 51.38 -39.33
N SER A 167 0.51 50.60 -39.58
CA SER A 167 0.37 49.30 -40.27
C SER A 167 1.42 48.27 -39.84
N TRP A 168 2.50 48.70 -39.17
CA TRP A 168 3.53 47.77 -38.68
C TRP A 168 3.26 47.22 -37.27
N CYS A 169 2.25 47.70 -36.55
CA CYS A 169 1.92 47.19 -35.22
C CYS A 169 0.94 45.99 -35.26
N TRP A 170 0.03 45.99 -36.24
CA TRP A 170 -0.98 44.93 -36.38
C TRP A 170 -0.40 43.64 -36.97
N SER A 171 0.58 43.76 -37.85
CA SER A 171 1.27 42.62 -38.46
C SER A 171 2.15 41.86 -37.47
N PHE A 172 2.76 42.55 -36.50
CA PHE A 172 3.57 41.92 -35.44
C PHE A 172 2.68 41.27 -34.38
N ALA A 173 1.55 41.91 -34.03
CA ALA A 173 0.55 41.32 -33.14
C ALA A 173 -0.07 40.05 -33.73
N LEU A 174 -0.43 40.02 -35.02
CA LEU A 174 -0.91 38.78 -35.66
C LEU A 174 0.17 37.69 -35.73
N PHE A 175 1.42 38.05 -36.02
CA PHE A 175 2.50 37.06 -36.18
C PHE A 175 2.96 36.45 -34.84
N CYS A 176 2.81 37.16 -33.73
CA CYS A 176 3.18 36.67 -32.39
C CYS A 176 1.99 36.11 -31.60
N LEU A 177 0.79 36.70 -31.71
CA LEU A 177 -0.38 36.26 -30.93
C LEU A 177 -1.07 35.04 -31.55
N PHE A 178 -1.03 34.88 -32.87
CA PHE A 178 -1.70 33.75 -33.54
C PHE A 178 -1.05 32.38 -33.25
N PRO A 179 0.30 32.24 -33.28
CA PRO A 179 0.94 31.00 -32.85
C PRO A 179 0.75 30.73 -31.36
N SER A 180 0.77 31.79 -30.54
CA SER A 180 0.57 31.70 -29.09
C SER A 180 -0.85 31.24 -28.74
N THR A 181 -1.86 31.77 -29.42
CA THR A 181 -3.26 31.35 -29.25
C THR A 181 -3.49 29.93 -29.74
N LEU A 182 -2.87 29.52 -30.86
CA LEU A 182 -2.90 28.13 -31.31
C LEU A 182 -2.21 27.17 -30.33
N LEU A 183 -1.09 27.56 -29.72
CA LEU A 183 -0.41 26.78 -28.68
C LEU A 183 -1.26 26.68 -27.42
N VAL A 184 -1.94 27.76 -27.01
CA VAL A 184 -2.85 27.74 -25.86
C VAL A 184 -4.08 26.87 -26.15
N ILE A 185 -4.66 26.97 -27.34
CA ILE A 185 -5.82 26.15 -27.73
C ILE A 185 -5.42 24.68 -27.90
N GLY A 186 -4.25 24.41 -28.49
CA GLY A 186 -3.71 23.06 -28.65
C GLY A 186 -3.33 22.43 -27.30
N GLY A 187 -2.68 23.20 -26.43
CA GLY A 187 -2.34 22.80 -25.06
C GLY A 187 -3.59 22.58 -24.21
N LEU A 188 -4.59 23.45 -24.30
CA LEU A 188 -5.89 23.28 -23.63
C LEU A 188 -6.65 22.09 -24.19
N GLY A 189 -6.61 21.86 -25.51
CA GLY A 189 -7.24 20.70 -26.15
C GLY A 189 -6.59 19.38 -25.72
N GLN A 190 -5.26 19.33 -25.69
CA GLN A 190 -4.50 18.20 -25.16
C GLN A 190 -4.75 18.00 -23.67
N HIS A 191 -4.82 19.08 -22.90
CA HIS A 191 -5.14 19.04 -21.48
C HIS A 191 -6.55 18.49 -21.23
N VAL A 192 -7.56 18.99 -21.93
CA VAL A 192 -8.94 18.47 -21.84
C VAL A 192 -9.01 17.02 -22.32
N TRP A 193 -8.20 16.62 -23.30
CA TRP A 193 -8.10 15.22 -23.75
C TRP A 193 -7.54 14.29 -22.67
N HIS A 194 -6.54 14.73 -21.91
CA HIS A 194 -5.92 13.93 -20.85
C HIS A 194 -6.66 14.02 -19.50
N TYR A 195 -7.30 15.16 -19.19
CA TYR A 195 -7.79 15.48 -17.84
C TYR A 195 -9.27 15.88 -17.77
N GLY A 196 -9.99 15.95 -18.90
CA GLY A 196 -11.39 16.37 -18.98
C GLY A 196 -11.59 17.88 -18.83
N MET A 197 -12.83 18.34 -18.93
CA MET A 197 -13.19 19.76 -18.72
C MET A 197 -13.25 20.07 -17.22
N PRO A 198 -12.51 21.08 -16.71
CA PRO A 198 -12.62 21.49 -15.31
C PRO A 198 -14.02 22.03 -15.00
N LEU A 199 -14.59 21.59 -13.88
CA LEU A 199 -15.89 22.04 -13.37
C LEU A 199 -15.79 23.32 -12.55
N SER A 200 -14.59 23.74 -12.15
CA SER A 200 -14.35 24.97 -11.40
C SER A 200 -12.99 25.61 -11.72
N LEU A 201 -12.84 26.90 -11.37
CA LEU A 201 -11.58 27.62 -11.51
C LEU A 201 -10.49 27.06 -10.57
N SER A 202 -10.88 26.55 -9.40
CA SER A 202 -9.96 25.88 -8.48
C SER A 202 -9.48 24.52 -9.02
N GLN A 203 -10.35 23.78 -9.69
CA GLN A 203 -9.99 22.54 -10.38
C GLN A 203 -9.06 22.82 -11.56
N LEU A 204 -9.34 23.85 -12.35
CA LEU A 204 -8.45 24.30 -13.43
C LEU A 204 -7.08 24.76 -12.90
N MET A 205 -7.03 25.50 -11.79
CA MET A 205 -5.76 25.94 -11.18
C MET A 205 -4.95 24.76 -10.64
N GLY A 206 -5.59 23.79 -9.97
CA GLY A 206 -4.93 22.54 -9.56
C GLY A 206 -4.44 21.72 -10.75
N GLN A 207 -5.22 21.67 -11.84
CA GLN A 207 -4.86 21.00 -13.09
C GLN A 207 -3.77 21.75 -13.92
N LEU A 208 -3.64 23.07 -13.77
CA LEU A 208 -2.60 23.87 -14.42
C LEU A 208 -1.26 23.88 -13.67
N GLU A 209 -1.29 23.74 -12.34
CA GLU A 209 -0.10 23.39 -11.54
C GLU A 209 0.48 22.02 -11.94
N LEU A 210 -0.34 21.16 -12.57
CA LEU A 210 -0.10 19.74 -12.81
C LEU A 210 0.75 19.38 -14.05
N HIS A 211 1.24 20.33 -14.86
CA HIS A 211 2.13 19.98 -15.97
C HIS A 211 3.03 21.09 -16.50
N TRP A 212 2.59 22.35 -16.51
CA TRP A 212 3.27 23.37 -17.31
C TRP A 212 4.35 24.14 -16.54
N LEU A 213 4.14 24.46 -15.27
CA LEU A 213 5.10 25.26 -14.50
C LEU A 213 6.20 24.42 -13.84
N GLU A 214 5.93 23.17 -13.46
CA GLU A 214 6.95 22.29 -12.86
C GLU A 214 7.82 21.61 -13.94
N GLY A 215 7.23 21.19 -15.08
CA GLY A 215 7.95 20.51 -16.17
C GLY A 215 8.94 21.39 -16.95
N LEU A 216 8.79 22.72 -16.91
CA LEU A 216 9.73 23.65 -17.56
C LEU A 216 11.03 23.86 -16.75
N TRP A 217 11.03 23.52 -15.47
CA TRP A 217 12.17 23.78 -14.56
C TRP A 217 12.71 22.53 -13.85
N LEU A 218 11.98 21.41 -13.82
CA LEU A 218 12.52 20.11 -13.47
C LEU A 218 13.21 19.48 -14.69
N GLN A 219 14.42 19.95 -15.01
CA GLN A 219 15.36 19.05 -15.67
C GLN A 219 15.62 17.90 -14.71
N HIS A 220 15.02 16.74 -14.96
CA HIS A 220 15.47 15.51 -14.33
C HIS A 220 16.88 15.26 -14.83
N GLU A 221 17.88 15.58 -14.00
CA GLU A 221 19.22 15.11 -14.25
C GLU A 221 19.17 13.58 -14.45
N PRO A 222 19.81 13.05 -15.50
CA PRO A 222 19.85 11.62 -15.71
C PRO A 222 20.46 10.98 -14.46
N CYS A 223 19.68 10.10 -13.82
CA CYS A 223 20.06 9.49 -12.56
C CYS A 223 21.20 8.49 -12.75
N ASN A 224 22.44 8.97 -12.84
CA ASN A 224 23.64 8.14 -13.03
C ASN A 224 24.47 8.04 -11.74
N SER A 225 23.82 8.16 -10.58
CA SER A 225 24.48 8.07 -9.28
C SER A 225 24.86 6.62 -8.96
N ASP A 226 26.01 6.47 -8.29
CA ASP A 226 26.38 5.21 -7.66
C ASP A 226 25.93 5.24 -6.20
N CYS A 227 24.82 4.55 -5.93
CA CYS A 227 24.23 4.46 -4.61
C CYS A 227 24.93 3.37 -3.80
N ARG A 228 25.17 3.64 -2.50
CA ARG A 228 25.57 2.59 -1.58
C ARG A 228 24.34 1.83 -1.11
N VAL A 229 24.29 0.53 -1.37
CA VAL A 229 23.19 -0.34 -0.93
C VAL A 229 23.66 -1.34 0.12
N SER A 230 22.84 -1.56 1.13
CA SER A 230 23.03 -2.59 2.14
C SER A 230 21.71 -3.31 2.38
N LEU A 231 21.69 -4.64 2.27
CA LEU A 231 20.64 -5.45 2.91
C LEU A 231 20.87 -5.43 4.40
N VAL A 232 19.79 -5.32 5.17
CA VAL A 232 19.84 -5.21 6.62
C VAL A 232 18.81 -6.15 7.22
N GLU A 233 19.11 -6.70 8.41
CA GLU A 233 18.20 -7.62 9.08
C GLU A 233 18.20 -7.39 10.59
N SER A 234 17.08 -7.68 11.24
CA SER A 234 17.05 -7.94 12.68
C SER A 234 16.99 -9.44 12.86
N VAL A 235 17.86 -9.99 13.71
CA VAL A 235 17.84 -11.40 14.09
C VAL A 235 17.32 -11.47 15.53
N PRO A 236 16.22 -12.21 15.81
CA PRO A 236 15.70 -12.34 17.17
C PRO A 236 16.75 -12.86 18.14
N GLU A 237 16.79 -12.31 19.34
CA GLU A 237 17.64 -12.82 20.42
C GLU A 237 17.40 -14.32 20.64
N GLY A 238 18.46 -15.12 20.68
CA GLY A 238 18.36 -16.59 20.81
C GLY A 238 18.14 -17.34 19.49
N LEU A 239 17.93 -16.64 18.36
CA LEU A 239 17.98 -17.26 17.04
C LEU A 239 19.42 -17.24 16.53
N PHE A 240 20.00 -18.43 16.36
CA PHE A 240 21.38 -18.58 15.92
C PHE A 240 21.47 -19.25 14.56
N TYR A 241 22.43 -18.78 13.75
CA TYR A 241 22.88 -19.43 12.53
C TYR A 241 24.31 -19.97 12.72
N PRO A 242 24.75 -20.95 11.91
CA PRO A 242 26.15 -21.38 11.91
C PRO A 242 27.13 -20.21 11.72
N PRO A 243 28.33 -20.23 12.33
CA PRO A 243 29.28 -19.11 12.31
C PRO A 243 29.66 -18.59 10.92
N ASP A 244 29.69 -19.46 9.89
CA ASP A 244 30.05 -19.10 8.52
C ASP A 244 28.87 -18.53 7.69
N SER A 245 27.72 -18.30 8.34
CA SER A 245 26.54 -17.75 7.66
C SER A 245 26.71 -16.27 7.35
N SER A 246 26.08 -15.80 6.27
CA SER A 246 26.06 -14.38 5.94
C SER A 246 25.42 -13.57 7.07
N SER A 247 26.20 -12.64 7.61
CA SER A 247 25.75 -11.66 8.62
C SER A 247 25.48 -10.34 7.92
N LEU A 248 24.25 -9.84 8.04
CA LEU A 248 23.88 -8.51 7.57
C LEU A 248 23.98 -7.49 8.71
N PRO A 249 24.21 -6.20 8.41
CA PRO A 249 24.09 -5.14 9.40
C PRO A 249 22.72 -5.13 10.07
N SER A 250 22.69 -4.80 11.36
CA SER A 250 21.44 -4.73 12.10
C SER A 250 20.59 -3.54 11.65
N ILE A 251 19.26 -3.67 11.72
CA ILE A 251 18.34 -2.56 11.42
C ILE A 251 18.54 -1.41 12.42
N SER A 252 18.74 -1.71 13.71
CA SER A 252 18.97 -0.68 14.73
C SER A 252 20.22 0.15 14.46
N GLU A 253 21.33 -0.49 14.09
CA GLU A 253 22.58 0.19 13.72
C GLU A 253 22.40 1.01 12.45
N THR A 254 21.69 0.45 11.47
CA THR A 254 21.39 1.13 10.21
C THR A 254 20.58 2.41 10.44
N TRP A 255 19.51 2.35 11.23
CA TRP A 255 18.70 3.53 11.58
C TRP A 255 19.53 4.57 12.34
N THR A 256 20.35 4.14 13.31
CA THR A 256 21.29 5.02 14.01
C THR A 256 22.26 5.71 13.06
N ASN A 257 22.80 4.99 12.09
CA ASN A 257 23.73 5.54 11.10
C ASN A 257 23.04 6.55 10.18
N LEU A 258 21.79 6.29 9.75
CA LEU A 258 20.99 7.23 8.98
C LEU A 258 20.70 8.51 9.77
N LEU A 259 20.28 8.40 11.03
CA LEU A 259 20.03 9.54 11.93
C LEU A 259 21.29 10.34 12.23
N THR A 260 22.44 9.68 12.33
CA THR A 260 23.74 10.35 12.51
C THR A 260 24.15 11.15 11.28
N ARG A 261 23.77 10.69 10.09
CA ARG A 261 24.07 11.37 8.81
C ARG A 261 23.09 12.48 8.46
N ALA A 262 21.90 12.49 9.06
CA ALA A 262 20.86 13.47 8.79
C ALA A 262 21.34 14.89 9.07
N ASN A 263 21.13 15.80 8.12
CA ASN A 263 21.60 17.18 8.19
C ASN A 263 20.50 18.23 7.92
N ARG A 264 19.33 17.81 7.43
CA ARG A 264 18.22 18.71 7.09
C ARG A 264 16.85 18.15 7.49
N SER A 265 16.53 16.92 7.09
CA SER A 265 15.22 16.32 7.38
C SER A 265 15.25 14.81 7.51
N VAL A 266 14.33 14.29 8.31
CA VAL A 266 14.01 12.87 8.46
C VAL A 266 12.49 12.74 8.36
N ASP A 267 12.04 12.02 7.33
CA ASP A 267 10.63 11.79 7.05
C ASP A 267 10.34 10.30 7.23
N ILE A 268 9.40 9.95 8.12
CA ILE A 268 9.09 8.55 8.48
C ILE A 268 7.62 8.26 8.22
N ALA A 269 7.35 7.26 7.37
CA ALA A 269 6.04 6.63 7.26
C ALA A 269 6.04 5.31 8.05
N ALA A 270 5.11 5.17 8.99
CA ALA A 270 5.06 4.00 9.88
C ALA A 270 3.64 3.53 10.17
N PHE A 271 3.50 2.25 10.47
CA PHE A 271 2.26 1.70 11.01
C PHE A 271 2.03 2.16 12.46
N TYR A 272 3.02 1.99 13.34
CA TYR A 272 2.99 2.50 14.71
C TYR A 272 4.42 2.81 15.21
N PHE A 273 4.51 3.41 16.40
CA PHE A 273 5.75 3.80 17.07
C PHE A 273 5.74 3.29 18.52
N THR A 274 6.60 2.32 18.82
CA THR A 274 6.85 1.77 20.17
C THR A 274 8.33 1.39 20.29
N LEU A 275 9.24 2.36 20.14
CA LEU A 275 10.68 2.15 20.30
C LEU A 275 11.12 1.98 21.75
N ARG A 276 10.21 2.22 22.71
CA ARG A 276 10.42 2.00 24.13
C ARG A 276 9.47 0.92 24.64
N ASP A 277 9.86 0.30 25.74
CA ASP A 277 9.11 -0.72 26.50
C ASP A 277 8.00 -0.13 27.37
N THR A 278 7.71 1.16 27.22
CA THR A 278 6.66 1.83 27.98
C THR A 278 5.30 1.20 27.72
N ASP A 279 5.07 0.68 26.53
CA ASP A 279 3.86 -0.02 26.12
C ASP A 279 3.52 -1.23 26.98
N LEU A 280 4.54 -1.93 27.48
CA LEU A 280 4.38 -3.06 28.39
C LEU A 280 4.18 -2.68 29.86
N GLY A 281 4.41 -1.41 30.23
CA GLY A 281 4.38 -0.97 31.63
C GLY A 281 5.47 -1.57 32.51
N LEU A 282 6.50 -2.19 31.91
CA LEU A 282 7.61 -2.86 32.59
C LEU A 282 8.94 -2.55 31.89
N THR A 283 10.05 -2.79 32.59
CA THR A 283 11.38 -2.62 31.98
C THR A 283 11.79 -3.90 31.26
N GLU A 284 12.00 -3.80 29.95
CA GLU A 284 12.44 -4.88 29.09
C GLU A 284 13.90 -4.65 28.65
N PRO A 285 14.86 -5.50 29.09
CA PRO A 285 16.27 -5.35 28.74
C PRO A 285 16.53 -5.36 27.23
N SER A 286 15.76 -6.13 26.46
CA SER A 286 15.94 -6.22 25.02
C SER A 286 15.43 -4.99 24.24
N ALA A 287 14.82 -4.01 24.92
CA ALA A 287 14.39 -2.74 24.32
C ALA A 287 15.50 -1.67 24.22
N VAL A 288 16.72 -1.94 24.70
CA VAL A 288 17.84 -0.97 24.73
C VAL A 288 18.14 -0.37 23.36
N GLN A 289 18.10 -1.19 22.30
CA GLN A 289 18.35 -0.75 20.92
C GLN A 289 17.27 0.24 20.45
N GLY A 290 16.00 -0.07 20.71
CA GLY A 290 14.88 0.85 20.42
C GLY A 290 15.00 2.16 21.19
N LYS A 291 15.32 2.11 22.49
CA LYS A 291 15.54 3.31 23.33
C LYS A 291 16.66 4.20 22.77
N GLN A 292 17.72 3.60 22.22
CA GLN A 292 18.84 4.33 21.61
C GLN A 292 18.42 5.03 20.30
N VAL A 293 17.59 4.39 19.47
CA VAL A 293 17.03 5.02 18.27
C VAL A 293 16.08 6.15 18.67
N PHE A 294 15.18 5.91 19.63
CA PHE A 294 14.24 6.92 20.14
C PHE A 294 14.98 8.16 20.66
N LYS A 295 16.03 7.96 21.44
CA LYS A 295 16.87 9.05 21.95
C LYS A 295 17.46 9.90 20.82
N GLN A 296 17.95 9.28 19.74
CA GLN A 296 18.50 10.04 18.61
C GLN A 296 17.43 10.82 17.85
N LEU A 297 16.21 10.29 17.73
CA LEU A 297 15.09 11.02 17.15
C LEU A 297 14.77 12.29 17.96
N MET A 298 14.76 12.19 19.29
CA MET A 298 14.56 13.34 20.20
C MET A 298 15.67 14.40 20.10
N GLU A 299 16.86 14.03 19.64
CA GLU A 299 18.03 14.92 19.52
C GLU A 299 18.13 15.60 18.13
N LEU A 300 17.24 15.30 17.17
CA LEU A 300 17.31 15.83 15.81
C LEU A 300 17.08 17.36 15.77
N GLU A 301 16.12 17.87 16.52
CA GLU A 301 15.83 19.32 16.58
C GLU A 301 17.06 20.11 17.04
N ALA A 302 17.77 19.62 18.06
CA ALA A 302 19.00 20.22 18.56
C ALA A 302 20.14 20.24 17.51
N LYS A 303 20.07 19.38 16.49
CA LYS A 303 20.96 19.36 15.32
C LYS A 303 20.46 20.23 14.16
N GLY A 304 19.29 20.86 14.28
CA GLY A 304 18.63 21.61 13.20
C GLY A 304 18.01 20.72 12.12
N VAL A 305 17.76 19.44 12.43
CA VAL A 305 17.16 18.47 11.52
C VAL A 305 15.67 18.38 11.78
N LYS A 306 14.86 18.60 10.74
CA LYS A 306 13.40 18.50 10.83
C LYS A 306 12.95 17.04 10.88
N LEU A 307 12.10 16.67 11.83
CA LEU A 307 11.49 15.34 11.89
C LEU A 307 10.00 15.43 11.51
N GLN A 308 9.59 14.69 10.48
CA GLN A 308 8.19 14.56 10.07
C GLN A 308 7.77 13.09 10.11
N ILE A 309 6.61 12.79 10.71
CA ILE A 309 6.13 11.43 10.92
C ILE A 309 4.69 11.31 10.42
N ALA A 310 4.50 10.57 9.33
CA ALA A 310 3.19 10.10 8.88
C ALA A 310 2.94 8.72 9.48
N VAL A 311 2.05 8.65 10.47
CA VAL A 311 1.76 7.41 11.19
C VAL A 311 0.30 7.04 10.99
N ASN A 312 0.00 5.74 10.99
CA ASN A 312 -1.39 5.28 10.94
C ASN A 312 -2.24 5.94 12.05
N GLY A 313 -3.51 6.19 11.79
CA GLY A 313 -4.44 6.69 12.80
C GLY A 313 -5.87 6.20 12.55
N PRO A 314 -6.75 6.29 13.58
CA PRO A 314 -6.45 6.66 14.97
C PRO A 314 -5.71 5.53 15.72
N ARG A 315 -4.89 5.84 16.74
CA ARG A 315 -4.11 4.83 17.50
C ARG A 315 -4.42 4.83 19.00
N THR A 316 -4.25 3.66 19.62
CA THR A 316 -4.37 3.47 21.08
C THR A 316 -3.13 3.93 21.84
N ASP A 317 -1.91 3.54 21.41
CA ASP A 317 -0.66 4.03 22.00
C ASP A 317 -0.02 5.15 21.17
N THR A 318 0.09 6.33 21.78
CA THR A 318 0.68 7.53 21.17
C THR A 318 1.90 8.05 21.93
N ARG A 319 2.37 7.37 22.98
CA ARG A 319 3.37 7.92 23.93
C ARG A 319 4.67 8.35 23.25
N ASP A 320 5.24 7.50 22.41
CA ASP A 320 6.47 7.80 21.68
C ASP A 320 6.29 9.01 20.75
N THR A 321 5.22 9.00 19.95
CA THR A 321 4.91 10.12 19.06
C THR A 321 4.58 11.40 19.81
N ALA A 322 3.91 11.32 20.96
CA ALA A 322 3.57 12.47 21.78
C ALA A 322 4.81 13.10 22.43
N ASP A 323 5.77 12.27 22.85
CA ASP A 323 7.07 12.74 23.34
C ASP A 323 7.90 13.38 22.23
N LEU A 324 7.93 12.79 21.03
CA LEU A 324 8.61 13.38 19.87
C LEU A 324 8.00 14.73 19.48
N SER A 325 6.67 14.86 19.51
CA SER A 325 6.00 16.14 19.25
C SER A 325 6.35 17.24 20.26
N ARG A 326 6.85 16.87 21.46
CA ARG A 326 7.32 17.85 22.45
C ARG A 326 8.72 18.40 22.12
N THR A 327 9.45 17.78 21.20
CA THR A 327 10.76 18.21 20.67
C THR A 327 10.66 18.65 19.21
N ASP A 328 9.61 19.39 18.87
CA ASP A 328 9.35 19.98 17.54
C ASP A 328 9.22 18.97 16.37
N ALA A 329 9.06 17.68 16.64
CA ALA A 329 8.70 16.73 15.60
C ALA A 329 7.28 16.99 15.10
N GLU A 330 7.08 17.06 13.79
CA GLU A 330 5.74 17.15 13.21
C GLU A 330 5.18 15.74 13.04
N VAL A 331 4.23 15.35 13.88
CA VAL A 331 3.52 14.07 13.75
C VAL A 331 2.14 14.29 13.15
N ARG A 332 1.80 13.52 12.11
CA ARG A 332 0.47 13.47 11.52
C ARG A 332 -0.05 12.04 11.55
N GLU A 333 -1.20 11.88 12.16
CA GLU A 333 -1.98 10.67 12.03
C GLU A 333 -2.70 10.67 10.68
N VAL A 334 -2.65 9.53 10.00
CA VAL A 334 -3.25 9.35 8.68
C VAL A 334 -4.35 8.31 8.83
N ASP A 335 -5.57 8.81 8.84
CA ASP A 335 -6.78 7.99 8.78
C ASP A 335 -6.98 7.51 7.34
N LEU A 336 -6.50 6.31 7.04
CA LEU A 336 -6.78 5.63 5.78
C LEU A 336 -8.07 4.81 5.82
N GLN A 337 -8.67 4.63 7.00
CA GLN A 337 -9.91 3.89 7.16
C GLN A 337 -11.06 4.66 6.49
N SER A 338 -11.16 5.97 6.73
CA SER A 338 -12.17 6.82 6.09
C SER A 338 -11.98 6.98 4.57
N VAL A 339 -10.78 6.71 4.07
CA VAL A 339 -10.37 6.97 2.70
C VAL A 339 -10.44 5.71 1.83
N THR A 340 -9.91 4.62 2.34
CA THR A 340 -9.68 3.37 1.62
C THR A 340 -10.26 2.16 2.33
N GLY A 341 -10.69 2.28 3.59
CA GLY A 341 -11.06 1.15 4.44
C GLY A 341 -9.85 0.30 4.88
N GLY A 342 -8.66 0.89 4.93
CA GLY A 342 -7.42 0.22 5.31
C GLY A 342 -6.51 1.10 6.17
N ILE A 343 -5.25 0.70 6.33
CA ILE A 343 -4.29 1.34 7.25
C ILE A 343 -2.99 1.74 6.54
N ILE A 344 -2.18 2.59 7.17
CA ILE A 344 -0.77 2.70 6.80
C ILE A 344 -0.03 1.47 7.30
N HIS A 345 0.44 0.64 6.39
CA HIS A 345 1.35 -0.46 6.70
C HIS A 345 2.75 -0.25 6.12
N THR A 346 3.05 0.95 5.63
CA THR A 346 4.39 1.31 5.13
C THR A 346 5.38 1.45 6.28
N LYS A 347 6.64 1.03 6.06
CA LYS A 347 7.78 1.27 6.95
C LYS A 347 8.93 1.86 6.12
N LEU A 348 8.86 3.16 5.91
CA LEU A 348 9.73 3.91 5.00
C LEU A 348 10.35 5.09 5.76
N TRP A 349 11.66 5.23 5.63
CA TRP A 349 12.40 6.39 6.13
C TRP A 349 13.06 7.08 4.94
N VAL A 350 12.92 8.39 4.85
CA VAL A 350 13.62 9.23 3.86
C VAL A 350 14.43 10.26 4.63
N VAL A 351 15.74 10.30 4.42
CA VAL A 351 16.66 11.21 5.12
C VAL A 351 17.30 12.15 4.11
N ASP A 352 17.11 13.45 4.32
CA ASP A 352 17.61 14.55 3.49
C ASP A 352 17.24 14.44 2.00
N GLN A 353 16.22 13.66 1.64
CA GLN A 353 15.91 13.25 0.25
C GLN A 353 17.14 12.68 -0.48
N LYS A 354 18.01 12.02 0.28
CA LYS A 354 19.32 11.53 -0.18
C LYS A 354 19.57 10.08 0.24
N HIS A 355 19.09 9.69 1.41
CA HIS A 355 19.16 8.33 1.91
C HIS A 355 17.75 7.80 2.14
N LEU A 356 17.56 6.49 2.08
CA LEU A 356 16.30 5.86 2.44
C LEU A 356 16.51 4.50 3.11
N TYR A 357 15.55 4.13 3.96
CA TYR A 357 15.35 2.77 4.44
C TYR A 357 13.96 2.30 4.08
N LEU A 358 13.85 1.07 3.57
CA LEU A 358 12.58 0.39 3.31
C LEU A 358 12.70 -1.06 3.76
N GLY A 359 11.68 -1.59 4.43
CA GLY A 359 11.68 -3.00 4.83
C GLY A 359 10.46 -3.40 5.64
N SER A 360 10.56 -4.54 6.31
CA SER A 360 9.46 -5.10 7.08
C SER A 360 9.36 -4.56 8.52
N ALA A 361 10.43 -3.98 9.07
CA ALA A 361 10.48 -3.58 10.49
C ALA A 361 9.57 -2.40 10.81
N ASN A 362 8.64 -2.63 11.74
CA ASN A 362 7.90 -1.55 12.40
C ASN A 362 8.86 -0.69 13.22
N VAL A 363 8.46 0.56 13.51
CA VAL A 363 9.22 1.46 14.40
C VAL A 363 8.97 1.04 15.85
N ASP A 364 9.42 -0.17 16.17
CA ASP A 364 9.13 -0.95 17.37
C ASP A 364 10.44 -1.54 17.90
N TRP A 365 10.67 -1.48 19.21
CA TRP A 365 11.84 -2.11 19.81
C TRP A 365 11.85 -3.63 19.57
N ARG A 366 10.68 -4.28 19.49
CA ARG A 366 10.57 -5.71 19.18
C ARG A 366 11.07 -6.03 17.77
N SER A 367 10.78 -5.17 16.79
CA SER A 367 11.30 -5.32 15.42
C SER A 367 12.83 -5.20 15.36
N LEU A 368 13.47 -4.59 16.36
CA LEU A 368 14.92 -4.45 16.41
C LEU A 368 15.62 -5.64 17.08
N THR A 369 14.97 -6.33 18.02
CA THR A 369 15.65 -7.38 18.83
C THR A 369 14.90 -8.72 18.94
N GLN A 370 13.61 -8.78 18.68
CA GLN A 370 12.78 -9.97 18.94
C GLN A 370 12.07 -10.54 17.71
N VAL A 371 12.11 -9.84 16.57
CA VAL A 371 11.45 -10.23 15.31
C VAL A 371 12.48 -10.38 14.21
N LYS A 372 12.32 -11.41 13.37
CA LYS A 372 13.17 -11.60 12.19
C LYS A 372 12.64 -10.67 11.10
N GLU A 373 13.38 -9.61 10.85
CA GLU A 373 13.03 -8.57 9.88
C GLU A 373 14.07 -8.54 8.75
N VAL A 374 13.67 -8.05 7.57
CA VAL A 374 14.56 -7.79 6.45
C VAL A 374 14.20 -6.44 5.82
N GLY A 375 15.22 -5.68 5.47
CA GLY A 375 15.05 -4.43 4.75
C GLY A 375 16.28 -4.08 3.92
N VAL A 376 16.26 -2.86 3.40
CA VAL A 376 17.33 -2.30 2.60
C VAL A 376 17.57 -0.84 2.97
N SER A 377 18.84 -0.48 3.11
CA SER A 377 19.30 0.90 3.21
C SER A 377 19.95 1.30 1.90
N MET A 378 19.53 2.44 1.33
CA MET A 378 20.17 3.06 0.17
C MET A 378 20.71 4.43 0.60
N GLU A 379 22.02 4.59 0.52
CA GLU A 379 22.70 5.82 0.87
C GLU A 379 23.30 6.53 -0.34
N ASP A 380 23.38 7.86 -0.27
CA ASP A 380 23.86 8.71 -1.37
C ASP A 380 23.08 8.44 -2.67
N CYS A 381 21.78 8.22 -2.55
CA CYS A 381 20.88 7.75 -3.60
C CYS A 381 19.73 8.73 -3.82
N SER A 382 20.05 10.00 -4.10
CA SER A 382 19.08 11.09 -4.14
C SER A 382 17.91 10.87 -5.08
N CYS A 383 18.09 10.27 -6.26
CA CYS A 383 16.96 10.06 -7.18
C CYS A 383 15.89 9.13 -6.57
N LEU A 384 16.34 8.03 -5.97
CA LEU A 384 15.44 7.04 -5.37
C LEU A 384 14.85 7.57 -4.06
N ALA A 385 15.65 8.30 -3.26
CA ALA A 385 15.17 8.93 -2.04
C ALA A 385 14.15 10.06 -2.30
N GLN A 386 14.34 10.84 -3.38
CA GLN A 386 13.34 11.81 -3.84
C GLN A 386 12.07 11.12 -4.32
N ASP A 387 12.18 10.01 -5.03
CA ASP A 387 11.01 9.23 -5.46
C ASP A 387 10.23 8.65 -4.26
N ALA A 388 10.95 8.14 -3.26
CA ALA A 388 10.38 7.69 -1.99
C ALA A 388 9.71 8.85 -1.22
N SER A 389 10.31 10.04 -1.23
CA SER A 389 9.72 11.25 -0.63
C SER A 389 8.35 11.59 -1.24
N ARG A 390 8.14 11.32 -2.55
CA ARG A 390 6.82 11.51 -3.19
C ARG A 390 5.74 10.62 -2.59
N ILE A 391 6.08 9.39 -2.19
CA ILE A 391 5.16 8.47 -1.51
C ILE A 391 4.86 8.99 -0.10
N PHE A 392 5.88 9.38 0.66
CA PHE A 392 5.70 9.97 1.99
C PHE A 392 4.79 11.20 1.94
N GLU A 393 5.01 12.09 0.98
CA GLU A 393 4.24 13.32 0.81
C GLU A 393 2.74 13.08 0.51
N VAL A 394 2.39 11.96 -0.15
CA VAL A 394 0.99 11.56 -0.31
C VAL A 394 0.37 11.29 1.06
N TYR A 395 1.01 10.47 1.90
CA TYR A 395 0.52 10.17 3.25
C TYR A 395 0.46 11.43 4.12
N TRP A 396 1.50 12.25 4.03
CA TRP A 396 1.61 13.53 4.72
C TRP A 396 0.48 14.50 4.34
N ASN A 397 0.08 14.50 3.07
CA ASN A 397 -1.05 15.30 2.58
C ASN A 397 -2.37 14.76 3.11
N ILE A 398 -2.60 13.44 3.04
CA ILE A 398 -3.82 12.80 3.56
C ILE A 398 -3.98 13.12 5.05
N GLY A 399 -2.92 12.96 5.86
CA GLY A 399 -2.95 13.28 7.29
C GLY A 399 -3.16 14.75 7.63
N ALA A 400 -3.03 15.68 6.67
CA ALA A 400 -3.41 17.08 6.85
C ALA A 400 -4.87 17.37 6.52
N GLN A 401 -5.55 16.49 5.78
CA GLN A 401 -6.92 16.69 5.37
C GLN A 401 -7.88 16.28 6.50
N LYS A 402 -8.81 17.17 6.83
CA LYS A 402 -9.78 16.93 7.93
C LYS A 402 -11.05 16.18 7.49
N ASN A 403 -11.27 16.01 6.19
CA ASN A 403 -12.54 15.55 5.64
C ASN A 403 -12.44 14.17 4.94
N GLY A 404 -11.32 13.45 5.08
CA GLY A 404 -11.15 12.08 4.55
C GLY A 404 -11.36 11.91 3.03
N SER A 405 -11.27 12.97 2.23
CA SER A 405 -11.59 12.92 0.80
C SER A 405 -10.34 13.07 -0.05
N LEU A 406 -10.01 12.03 -0.83
CA LEU A 406 -8.90 12.11 -1.76
C LEU A 406 -9.11 13.20 -2.80
N PRO A 407 -8.05 13.88 -3.23
CA PRO A 407 -8.15 14.75 -4.39
C PRO A 407 -8.51 13.91 -5.62
N HIS A 408 -9.35 14.44 -6.51
CA HIS A 408 -9.65 13.79 -7.79
C HIS A 408 -8.38 13.51 -8.61
N PHE A 409 -7.37 14.38 -8.48
CA PHE A 409 -6.05 14.21 -9.07
C PHE A 409 -4.98 14.65 -8.08
N TRP A 410 -3.96 13.82 -7.89
CA TRP A 410 -2.78 14.18 -7.12
C TRP A 410 -1.98 15.27 -7.83
N PRO A 411 -1.49 16.32 -7.14
CA PRO A 411 -0.57 17.32 -7.70
C PRO A 411 0.66 16.71 -8.39
N ALA A 412 1.21 17.38 -9.41
CA ALA A 412 2.32 16.88 -10.23
C ALA A 412 3.55 16.54 -9.39
N ARG A 413 3.84 17.38 -8.39
CA ARG A 413 4.86 17.14 -7.37
C ARG A 413 4.72 15.85 -6.56
N TYR A 414 3.67 15.04 -6.71
CA TYR A 414 3.57 13.72 -6.11
C TYR A 414 3.71 12.59 -7.14
N SER A 415 3.75 12.92 -8.42
CA SER A 415 3.94 11.93 -9.50
C SER A 415 5.23 11.15 -9.28
N ALA A 416 5.18 9.86 -9.61
CA ALA A 416 6.32 8.98 -9.48
C ALA A 416 7.46 9.41 -10.42
N LEU A 417 8.68 9.33 -9.90
CA LEU A 417 9.91 9.51 -10.67
C LEU A 417 10.43 8.18 -11.24
N SER A 418 9.86 7.05 -10.80
CA SER A 418 10.21 5.72 -11.26
C SER A 418 8.99 4.81 -11.38
N SER A 419 9.03 3.89 -12.34
CA SER A 419 8.02 2.84 -12.52
C SER A 419 8.61 1.63 -13.22
N SER A 420 7.82 0.57 -13.36
CA SER A 420 8.15 -0.62 -14.15
C SER A 420 8.43 -0.28 -15.63
N GLU A 421 7.72 0.70 -16.20
CA GLU A 421 7.93 1.15 -17.58
C GLU A 421 9.14 2.10 -17.70
N HIS A 422 9.36 2.93 -16.68
CA HIS A 422 10.42 3.94 -16.65
C HIS A 422 11.26 3.79 -15.37
N PRO A 423 12.08 2.72 -15.24
CA PRO A 423 12.90 2.52 -14.05
C PRO A 423 14.08 3.50 -14.01
N LEU A 424 14.54 3.83 -12.82
CA LEU A 424 15.80 4.57 -12.62
C LEU A 424 16.97 3.68 -13.04
N ASN A 425 17.87 4.22 -13.86
CA ASN A 425 19.06 3.53 -14.36
C ASN A 425 20.30 4.00 -13.60
N LEU A 426 20.59 3.40 -12.45
CA LEU A 426 21.64 3.81 -11.52
C LEU A 426 22.64 2.67 -11.26
N LYS A 427 23.64 2.90 -10.40
CA LYS A 427 24.51 1.83 -9.91
C LYS A 427 24.25 1.58 -8.43
N LEU A 428 24.33 0.31 -8.03
CA LEU A 428 24.25 -0.13 -6.66
C LEU A 428 25.59 -0.79 -6.29
N ASN A 429 26.38 -0.13 -5.44
CA ASN A 429 27.76 -0.54 -5.13
C ASN A 429 28.61 -0.77 -6.39
N GLY A 430 28.45 0.12 -7.39
CA GLY A 430 29.12 0.08 -8.68
C GLY A 430 28.54 -0.91 -9.70
N VAL A 431 27.53 -1.73 -9.33
CA VAL A 431 26.86 -2.66 -10.26
C VAL A 431 25.64 -1.96 -10.90
N PRO A 432 25.58 -1.84 -12.24
CA PRO A 432 24.41 -1.26 -12.92
C PRO A 432 23.10 -1.94 -12.53
N ALA A 433 22.06 -1.14 -12.29
CA ALA A 433 20.76 -1.59 -11.84
C ALA A 433 19.64 -0.74 -12.45
N ARG A 434 18.51 -1.41 -12.73
CA ARG A 434 17.21 -0.76 -12.97
C ARG A 434 16.41 -0.86 -11.68
N VAL A 435 16.00 0.28 -11.14
CA VAL A 435 15.36 0.38 -9.82
C VAL A 435 14.09 1.20 -9.90
N TYR A 436 13.02 0.74 -9.23
CA TYR A 436 11.82 1.53 -9.07
C TYR A 436 11.07 1.18 -7.79
N LEU A 437 10.15 2.06 -7.39
CA LEU A 437 9.23 1.85 -6.27
C LEU A 437 7.81 1.60 -6.76
N SER A 438 7.12 0.68 -6.12
CA SER A 438 5.69 0.41 -6.27
C SER A 438 4.95 0.75 -4.98
N SER A 439 3.64 1.01 -5.09
CA SER A 439 2.80 1.26 -3.92
C SER A 439 1.39 0.69 -4.07
N ALA A 440 0.78 0.43 -2.92
CA ALA A 440 -0.62 0.09 -2.77
C ALA A 440 -1.29 1.05 -1.78
N PRO A 441 -2.63 1.14 -1.77
CA PRO A 441 -3.50 0.67 -2.84
C PRO A 441 -3.49 1.65 -4.04
N PRO A 442 -3.97 1.24 -5.23
CA PRO A 442 -4.03 2.09 -6.42
C PRO A 442 -4.71 3.46 -6.21
N GLN A 443 -5.70 3.52 -5.31
CA GLN A 443 -6.54 4.69 -5.02
C GLN A 443 -5.73 5.88 -4.50
N ILE A 444 -4.66 5.62 -3.74
CA ILE A 444 -3.79 6.66 -3.19
C ILE A 444 -2.46 6.76 -3.95
N SER A 445 -2.27 5.96 -5.00
CA SER A 445 -1.04 5.99 -5.79
C SER A 445 -1.09 7.17 -6.77
N ALA A 446 -0.09 8.05 -6.69
CA ALA A 446 0.04 9.18 -7.60
C ALA A 446 0.38 8.74 -9.03
N TYR A 447 0.18 9.65 -9.99
CA TYR A 447 0.38 9.38 -11.41
C TYR A 447 1.77 8.78 -11.70
N GLY A 448 1.80 7.76 -12.55
CA GLY A 448 3.02 7.07 -12.99
C GLY A 448 3.56 6.00 -12.03
N ARG A 449 3.07 5.93 -10.78
CA ARG A 449 3.52 4.91 -9.82
C ARG A 449 3.05 3.52 -10.24
N SER A 450 3.93 2.53 -10.16
CA SER A 450 3.57 1.13 -10.37
C SER A 450 2.71 0.59 -9.22
N ASP A 451 1.62 -0.09 -9.56
CA ASP A 451 0.81 -0.85 -8.61
C ASP A 451 1.60 -2.03 -8.03
N ASP A 452 1.53 -2.22 -6.71
CA ASP A 452 2.34 -3.18 -5.98
C ASP A 452 1.96 -4.63 -6.28
N LEU A 453 0.66 -4.93 -6.37
CA LEU A 453 0.18 -6.26 -6.76
C LEU A 453 0.65 -6.62 -8.18
N SER A 454 0.41 -5.71 -9.13
CA SER A 454 0.82 -5.88 -10.53
C SER A 454 2.34 -6.08 -10.64
N THR A 455 3.11 -5.41 -9.79
CA THR A 455 4.56 -5.56 -9.69
C THR A 455 4.97 -6.95 -9.19
N ILE A 456 4.36 -7.45 -8.11
CA ILE A 456 4.63 -8.82 -7.63
C ILE A 456 4.30 -9.84 -8.73
N LEU A 457 3.14 -9.70 -9.37
CA LEU A 457 2.70 -10.60 -10.44
C LEU A 457 3.65 -10.58 -11.64
N SER A 458 4.15 -9.40 -12.04
CA SER A 458 5.12 -9.31 -13.15
C SER A 458 6.46 -9.94 -12.79
N VAL A 459 6.96 -9.75 -11.56
CA VAL A 459 8.21 -10.37 -11.13
C VAL A 459 8.11 -11.90 -11.11
N VAL A 460 6.99 -12.47 -10.66
CA VAL A 460 6.74 -13.92 -10.73
C VAL A 460 6.61 -14.39 -12.18
N ALA A 461 5.97 -13.59 -13.05
CA ALA A 461 5.80 -13.92 -14.46
C ALA A 461 7.13 -13.95 -15.22
N ASP A 462 8.02 -13.00 -14.94
CA ASP A 462 9.30 -12.82 -15.62
C ASP A 462 10.36 -13.87 -15.23
N ALA A 463 10.26 -14.45 -14.02
CA ALA A 463 11.19 -15.45 -13.51
C ALA A 463 11.32 -16.66 -14.45
N GLN A 464 12.56 -17.11 -14.69
CA GLN A 464 12.85 -18.20 -15.63
C GLN A 464 13.39 -19.45 -14.96
N LYS A 465 14.06 -19.31 -13.80
CA LYS A 465 14.70 -20.44 -13.12
C LYS A 465 14.09 -20.71 -11.76
N TYR A 466 13.98 -19.67 -10.93
CA TYR A 466 13.44 -19.81 -9.59
C TYR A 466 12.71 -18.56 -9.11
N VAL A 467 11.83 -18.76 -8.14
CA VAL A 467 11.12 -17.74 -7.37
C VAL A 467 11.21 -18.14 -5.90
N TYR A 468 11.99 -17.41 -5.12
CA TYR A 468 12.15 -17.65 -3.69
C TYR A 468 11.45 -16.53 -2.92
N ILE A 469 10.51 -16.91 -2.05
CA ILE A 469 9.60 -15.99 -1.37
C ILE A 469 9.70 -16.20 0.12
N SER A 470 9.96 -15.14 0.89
CA SER A 470 9.81 -15.14 2.35
C SER A 470 8.81 -14.08 2.77
N VAL A 471 7.70 -14.53 3.35
CA VAL A 471 6.59 -13.69 3.80
C VAL A 471 6.11 -14.15 5.17
N MET A 472 5.65 -13.21 5.99
CA MET A 472 5.00 -13.54 7.26
C MET A 472 3.72 -14.36 7.02
N ASP A 473 2.77 -13.77 6.28
CA ASP A 473 1.50 -14.42 5.94
C ASP A 473 1.34 -14.57 4.43
N TYR A 474 0.92 -15.76 4.03
CA TYR A 474 0.51 -16.12 2.68
C TYR A 474 -0.94 -16.59 2.70
N LEU A 475 -1.87 -15.73 2.33
CA LEU A 475 -3.29 -16.03 2.42
C LEU A 475 -4.05 -15.60 1.15
N PRO A 476 -4.34 -16.54 0.23
CA PRO A 476 -5.10 -16.31 -1.02
C PRO A 476 -6.60 -15.98 -0.82
N MET A 477 -6.91 -15.10 0.11
CA MET A 477 -8.25 -14.60 0.44
C MET A 477 -8.15 -13.20 1.06
N SER A 478 -9.30 -12.55 1.22
CA SER A 478 -9.42 -11.39 2.11
C SER A 478 -9.22 -11.78 3.57
N GLN A 479 -8.80 -10.81 4.38
CA GLN A 479 -8.68 -10.95 5.84
C GLN A 479 -9.62 -10.00 6.57
N PHE A 480 -9.81 -8.79 6.04
CA PHE A 480 -10.49 -7.70 6.74
C PHE A 480 -11.75 -7.25 5.98
N THR A 481 -12.44 -8.18 5.32
CA THR A 481 -13.70 -7.89 4.62
C THR A 481 -14.75 -8.91 4.97
N GLU A 482 -15.97 -8.45 5.20
CA GLU A 482 -17.11 -9.32 5.42
C GLU A 482 -18.11 -9.25 4.23
N PRO A 483 -18.47 -10.39 3.60
CA PRO A 483 -17.98 -11.74 3.88
C PRO A 483 -16.55 -11.94 3.35
N LEU A 484 -15.80 -12.83 4.02
CA LEU A 484 -14.50 -13.29 3.54
C LEU A 484 -14.62 -13.86 2.11
N ARG A 485 -13.70 -13.47 1.23
CA ARG A 485 -13.71 -13.87 -0.19
C ARG A 485 -12.39 -14.48 -0.62
N PHE A 486 -12.48 -15.50 -1.47
CA PHE A 486 -11.31 -16.08 -2.12
C PHE A 486 -10.67 -15.09 -3.10
N TRP A 487 -9.35 -14.97 -3.05
CA TRP A 487 -8.58 -14.02 -3.86
C TRP A 487 -7.29 -14.69 -4.35
N PRO A 488 -7.31 -15.31 -5.54
CA PRO A 488 -6.24 -16.20 -5.96
C PRO A 488 -5.11 -15.53 -6.74
N ALA A 489 -4.97 -14.20 -6.72
CA ALA A 489 -4.12 -13.50 -7.67
C ALA A 489 -2.65 -13.98 -7.63
N ILE A 490 -2.02 -13.89 -6.45
CA ILE A 490 -0.63 -14.33 -6.26
C ILE A 490 -0.52 -15.87 -6.31
N ASP A 491 -1.49 -16.58 -5.73
CA ASP A 491 -1.53 -18.05 -5.72
C ASP A 491 -1.57 -18.65 -7.14
N SER A 492 -2.39 -18.07 -8.02
CA SER A 492 -2.47 -18.47 -9.42
C SER A 492 -1.16 -18.21 -10.15
N ALA A 493 -0.48 -17.09 -9.87
CA ALA A 493 0.80 -16.76 -10.48
C ALA A 493 1.91 -17.75 -10.07
N ILE A 494 1.97 -18.10 -8.78
CA ILE A 494 2.89 -19.12 -8.25
C ILE A 494 2.63 -20.48 -8.88
N ARG A 495 1.37 -20.95 -8.88
CA ARG A 495 1.00 -22.23 -9.49
C ARG A 495 1.34 -22.26 -10.98
N ALA A 496 1.06 -21.17 -11.71
CA ALA A 496 1.40 -21.06 -13.12
C ALA A 496 2.92 -21.12 -13.35
N ALA A 497 3.71 -20.43 -12.53
CA ALA A 497 5.17 -20.46 -12.61
C ALA A 497 5.71 -21.88 -12.49
N ALA A 498 5.30 -22.61 -11.46
CA ALA A 498 5.84 -23.94 -11.19
C ALA A 498 5.24 -25.05 -12.07
N CYS A 499 3.92 -25.05 -12.28
CA CYS A 499 3.26 -26.13 -13.01
C CYS A 499 3.38 -25.97 -14.54
N THR A 500 3.30 -24.74 -15.04
CA THR A 500 3.28 -24.48 -16.49
C THR A 500 4.68 -24.18 -17.00
N ARG A 501 5.43 -23.32 -16.31
CA ARG A 501 6.78 -22.89 -16.74
C ARG A 501 7.92 -23.71 -16.12
N ARG A 502 7.61 -24.62 -15.19
CA ARG A 502 8.61 -25.46 -14.47
C ARG A 502 9.68 -24.66 -13.73
N VAL A 503 9.34 -23.43 -13.34
CA VAL A 503 10.17 -22.58 -12.46
C VAL A 503 10.17 -23.17 -11.05
N GLU A 504 11.33 -23.23 -10.40
CA GLU A 504 11.41 -23.65 -9.00
C GLU A 504 10.80 -22.60 -8.09
N VAL A 505 9.79 -22.95 -7.31
CA VAL A 505 9.20 -22.04 -6.32
C VAL A 505 9.48 -22.57 -4.93
N ASN A 506 10.24 -21.81 -4.13
CA ASN A 506 10.44 -22.08 -2.71
C ASN A 506 9.78 -20.99 -1.89
N LEU A 507 8.78 -21.38 -1.09
CA LEU A 507 7.99 -20.48 -0.27
C LEU A 507 8.27 -20.74 1.21
N LEU A 508 8.82 -19.74 1.91
CA LEU A 508 9.12 -19.77 3.33
C LEU A 508 8.18 -18.83 4.08
N VAL A 509 7.26 -19.40 4.87
CA VAL A 509 6.20 -18.64 5.55
C VAL A 509 6.39 -18.68 7.06
N SER A 510 6.03 -17.62 7.77
CA SER A 510 6.18 -17.62 9.23
C SER A 510 5.24 -18.61 9.92
N TYR A 511 5.72 -19.21 11.00
CA TYR A 511 4.95 -20.07 11.89
C TYR A 511 5.10 -19.61 13.33
N TRP A 512 4.00 -19.12 13.90
CA TRP A 512 3.92 -18.53 15.22
C TRP A 512 2.48 -18.60 15.75
N SER A 513 2.27 -18.28 17.02
CA SER A 513 0.96 -18.45 17.71
C SER A 513 -0.19 -17.62 17.14
N ARG A 514 0.10 -16.64 16.27
CA ARG A 514 -0.90 -15.78 15.63
C ARG A 514 -1.06 -16.05 14.13
N SER A 515 -0.44 -17.08 13.57
CA SER A 515 -0.65 -17.49 12.18
C SER A 515 -2.12 -17.88 11.94
N PRO A 516 -2.79 -17.37 10.89
CA PRO A 516 -4.15 -17.81 10.55
C PRO A 516 -4.18 -19.32 10.23
N GLY A 517 -5.10 -20.08 10.84
CA GLY A 517 -5.22 -21.52 10.58
C GLY A 517 -5.44 -21.88 9.11
N SER A 518 -6.27 -21.08 8.42
CA SER A 518 -6.59 -21.23 7.00
C SER A 518 -5.35 -21.10 6.09
N MET A 519 -4.32 -20.34 6.49
CA MET A 519 -3.06 -20.22 5.76
C MET A 519 -2.43 -21.58 5.55
N PHE A 520 -2.37 -22.43 6.59
CA PHE A 520 -1.74 -23.75 6.51
C PHE A 520 -2.45 -24.68 5.53
N LEU A 521 -3.78 -24.55 5.36
CA LEU A 521 -4.54 -25.29 4.35
C LEU A 521 -4.14 -24.86 2.93
N PHE A 522 -3.98 -23.56 2.69
CA PHE A 522 -3.50 -23.06 1.40
C PHE A 522 -2.05 -23.50 1.12
N LEU A 523 -1.17 -23.45 2.12
CA LEU A 523 0.20 -23.92 1.98
C LEU A 523 0.27 -25.43 1.69
N GLN A 524 -0.55 -26.26 2.37
CA GLN A 524 -0.68 -27.69 2.06
C GLN A 524 -1.20 -27.90 0.63
N SER A 525 -2.13 -27.07 0.15
CA SER A 525 -2.63 -27.18 -1.22
C SER A 525 -1.56 -26.90 -2.29
N LEU A 526 -0.49 -26.18 -1.94
CA LEU A 526 0.68 -25.95 -2.81
C LEU A 526 1.64 -27.15 -2.76
N THR A 527 1.92 -27.70 -1.58
CA THR A 527 2.86 -28.84 -1.44
C THR A 527 2.38 -30.09 -2.17
N VAL A 528 1.05 -30.32 -2.21
CA VAL A 528 0.47 -31.47 -2.92
C VAL A 528 0.73 -31.41 -4.43
N LEU A 529 0.91 -30.23 -5.02
CA LEU A 529 1.15 -30.09 -6.46
C LEU A 529 2.50 -30.66 -6.93
N ASN A 530 3.46 -30.82 -6.02
CA ASN A 530 4.76 -31.44 -6.33
C ASN A 530 4.67 -32.96 -6.49
N ARG A 531 3.53 -33.57 -6.13
CA ARG A 531 3.32 -35.02 -6.28
C ARG A 531 2.98 -35.40 -7.73
N SER A 532 3.29 -36.65 -8.07
CA SER A 532 2.85 -37.26 -9.34
C SER A 532 1.31 -37.31 -9.41
N PRO A 533 0.67 -37.09 -10.58
CA PRO A 533 1.29 -36.89 -11.90
C PRO A 533 1.63 -35.44 -12.26
N LEU A 534 1.39 -34.46 -11.38
CA LEU A 534 1.60 -33.04 -11.69
C LEU A 534 3.10 -32.67 -11.66
N GLY A 535 3.80 -33.04 -10.58
CA GLY A 535 5.24 -32.77 -10.40
C GLY A 535 5.60 -31.29 -10.52
N CYS A 536 4.74 -30.38 -10.06
CA CYS A 536 5.03 -28.95 -10.08
C CYS A 536 6.16 -28.66 -9.08
N ASN A 537 7.20 -27.93 -9.50
CA ASN A 537 8.36 -27.65 -8.64
C ASN A 537 8.05 -26.56 -7.61
N ILE A 538 7.16 -26.87 -6.65
CA ILE A 538 6.80 -26.01 -5.53
C ILE A 538 7.22 -26.71 -4.24
N ASN A 539 8.03 -26.02 -3.46
CA ASN A 539 8.44 -26.45 -2.13
C ASN A 539 7.98 -25.38 -1.13
N VAL A 540 7.39 -25.83 -0.04
CA VAL A 540 6.92 -24.93 1.02
C VAL A 540 7.52 -25.37 2.33
N LYS A 541 8.07 -24.40 3.06
CA LYS A 541 8.52 -24.56 4.43
C LYS A 541 7.90 -23.48 5.32
N VAL A 542 7.81 -23.79 6.59
CA VAL A 542 7.46 -22.84 7.62
C VAL A 542 8.69 -22.47 8.44
N PHE A 543 8.76 -21.22 8.90
CA PHE A 543 9.87 -20.69 9.69
C PHE A 543 9.40 -20.39 11.11
N GLU A 544 9.98 -21.08 12.09
CA GLU A 544 9.65 -20.93 13.50
C GLU A 544 10.82 -20.27 14.24
N VAL A 545 10.56 -19.21 14.99
CA VAL A 545 11.58 -18.57 15.82
C VAL A 545 11.61 -19.27 17.18
N PRO A 546 12.74 -19.89 17.59
CA PRO A 546 12.84 -20.59 18.87
C PRO A 546 12.63 -19.61 20.02
N SER A 547 11.96 -20.00 21.10
CA SER A 547 11.59 -19.06 22.17
C SER A 547 11.60 -19.71 23.55
N THR A 548 12.20 -19.05 24.55
CA THR A 548 12.06 -19.44 25.97
C THR A 548 10.68 -19.07 26.53
N ALA A 549 10.35 -19.54 27.73
CA ALA A 549 9.09 -19.21 28.41
C ALA A 549 8.94 -17.69 28.65
N GLU A 550 10.04 -17.01 28.96
CA GLU A 550 10.09 -15.56 29.16
C GLU A 550 9.90 -14.82 27.83
N GLN A 551 10.59 -15.25 26.77
CA GLN A 551 10.46 -14.63 25.45
C GLN A 551 9.05 -14.75 24.88
N LYS A 552 8.33 -15.85 25.16
CA LYS A 552 6.93 -16.02 24.76
C LYS A 552 5.97 -15.02 25.42
N LYS A 553 6.36 -14.41 26.55
CA LYS A 553 5.56 -13.36 27.21
C LYS A 553 5.67 -12.01 26.51
N ILE A 554 6.65 -11.82 25.63
CA ILE A 554 6.78 -10.60 24.84
C ILE A 554 5.75 -10.66 23.70
N PRO A 555 4.71 -9.83 23.72
CA PRO A 555 3.64 -9.91 22.73
C PRO A 555 4.15 -9.49 21.35
N PHE A 556 3.55 -10.06 20.30
CA PHE A 556 3.83 -9.75 18.88
C PHE A 556 5.32 -9.87 18.49
N SER A 557 5.99 -10.84 19.11
CA SER A 557 7.40 -11.12 18.87
C SER A 557 7.58 -12.55 18.37
N ARG A 558 8.84 -12.98 18.19
CA ARG A 558 9.20 -14.36 17.82
C ARG A 558 8.56 -14.83 16.52
N VAL A 559 8.64 -13.97 15.50
CA VAL A 559 8.02 -14.17 14.19
C VAL A 559 9.02 -13.85 13.08
N ASN A 560 8.91 -14.54 11.94
CA ASN A 560 9.55 -14.09 10.71
C ASN A 560 8.64 -13.11 9.98
N HIS A 561 8.95 -11.83 10.14
CA HIS A 561 8.13 -10.74 9.63
C HIS A 561 8.60 -10.24 8.26
N ALA A 562 9.59 -10.89 7.63
CA ALA A 562 10.09 -10.51 6.30
C ALA A 562 8.98 -10.49 5.23
N LYS A 563 9.10 -9.60 4.23
CA LYS A 563 8.27 -9.60 3.01
C LYS A 563 9.14 -9.32 1.78
N TYR A 564 9.76 -10.37 1.23
CA TYR A 564 10.59 -10.23 0.04
C TYR A 564 10.45 -11.43 -0.90
N MET A 565 10.84 -11.19 -2.14
CA MET A 565 10.96 -12.21 -3.17
C MET A 565 12.24 -11.98 -3.98
N VAL A 566 12.95 -13.06 -4.29
CA VAL A 566 14.13 -13.04 -5.15
C VAL A 566 13.99 -14.07 -6.24
N THR A 567 14.22 -13.64 -7.48
CA THR A 567 14.21 -14.51 -8.67
C THR A 567 15.59 -14.52 -9.31
N ASP A 568 15.75 -15.26 -10.41
CA ASP A 568 16.97 -15.22 -11.21
C ASP A 568 17.17 -13.89 -11.96
N ILE A 569 16.19 -12.98 -11.90
CA ILE A 569 16.18 -11.72 -12.63
C ILE A 569 16.07 -10.52 -11.67
N VAL A 570 15.13 -10.58 -10.72
CA VAL A 570 14.66 -9.43 -9.96
C VAL A 570 14.64 -9.69 -8.46
N VAL A 571 14.95 -8.65 -7.70
CA VAL A 571 14.69 -8.55 -6.25
C VAL A 571 13.45 -7.69 -6.02
N TYR A 572 12.55 -8.15 -5.16
CA TYR A 572 11.44 -7.40 -4.59
C TYR A 572 11.55 -7.40 -3.07
N ILE A 573 11.53 -6.23 -2.43
CA ILE A 573 11.47 -6.07 -0.97
C ILE A 573 10.31 -5.12 -0.67
N GLY A 574 9.37 -5.53 0.16
CA GLY A 574 8.18 -4.72 0.45
C GLY A 574 7.77 -4.70 1.91
N THR A 575 6.64 -4.05 2.16
CA THR A 575 6.06 -3.88 3.51
C THR A 575 4.80 -4.73 3.74
N SER A 576 4.20 -5.27 2.68
CA SER A 576 2.87 -5.88 2.68
C SER A 576 2.88 -7.40 2.84
N ASN A 577 2.04 -7.93 3.73
CA ASN A 577 1.72 -9.36 3.77
C ASN A 577 0.94 -9.78 2.52
N TRP A 578 0.94 -11.09 2.21
CA TRP A 578 0.38 -11.58 0.95
C TRP A 578 -1.05 -12.06 1.12
N SER A 579 -1.95 -11.09 1.32
CA SER A 579 -3.41 -11.27 1.26
C SER A 579 -4.06 -10.07 0.60
N GLU A 580 -5.33 -10.21 0.21
CA GLU A 580 -5.99 -9.24 -0.67
C GLU A 580 -5.95 -7.80 -0.13
N ASN A 581 -6.29 -7.61 1.14
CA ASN A 581 -6.49 -6.28 1.73
C ASN A 581 -5.21 -5.44 1.72
N TYR A 582 -4.03 -6.08 1.79
CA TYR A 582 -2.73 -5.39 1.71
C TYR A 582 -2.43 -4.74 0.36
N PHE A 583 -3.18 -5.10 -0.68
CA PHE A 583 -3.01 -4.55 -2.03
C PHE A 583 -4.20 -3.67 -2.46
N THR A 584 -5.34 -3.80 -1.80
CA THR A 584 -6.60 -3.14 -2.21
C THR A 584 -7.05 -2.02 -1.29
N HIS A 585 -6.66 -2.05 0.00
CA HIS A 585 -7.09 -1.09 1.02
C HIS A 585 -5.88 -0.51 1.79
N THR A 586 -4.94 -1.37 2.19
CA THR A 586 -3.82 -0.97 3.06
C THR A 586 -2.65 -0.36 2.26
N ALA A 587 -2.09 0.73 2.80
CA ALA A 587 -0.97 1.43 2.18
C ALA A 587 0.37 0.74 2.42
N GLY A 588 0.98 0.27 1.34
CA GLY A 588 2.26 -0.44 1.34
C GLY A 588 3.18 0.04 0.23
N VAL A 589 4.48 -0.25 0.37
CA VAL A 589 5.52 0.12 -0.59
C VAL A 589 6.41 -1.07 -0.90
N GLY A 590 6.75 -1.23 -2.18
CA GLY A 590 7.70 -2.21 -2.68
C GLY A 590 8.89 -1.54 -3.37
N LEU A 591 10.08 -2.10 -3.20
CA LEU A 591 11.28 -1.78 -3.98
C LEU A 591 11.57 -2.93 -4.94
N VAL A 592 11.79 -2.57 -6.20
CA VAL A 592 12.20 -3.51 -7.25
C VAL A 592 13.60 -3.17 -7.74
N VAL A 593 14.47 -4.17 -7.79
CA VAL A 593 15.84 -4.06 -8.30
C VAL A 593 16.10 -5.15 -9.32
N ASN A 594 16.47 -4.73 -10.54
CA ASN A 594 16.89 -5.64 -11.62
C ASN A 594 18.36 -5.35 -11.99
N GLN A 595 19.22 -6.33 -11.78
CA GLN A 595 20.66 -6.30 -12.12
C GLN A 595 21.03 -7.39 -13.15
N THR A 596 20.06 -7.92 -13.87
CA THR A 596 20.29 -8.97 -14.86
C THR A 596 21.12 -8.47 -16.03
N GLY A 597 22.13 -9.24 -16.42
CA GLY A 597 23.02 -8.89 -17.54
C GLY A 597 24.04 -7.80 -17.22
N SER A 598 24.07 -7.28 -15.98
CA SER A 598 25.08 -6.33 -15.53
C SER A 598 26.44 -7.00 -15.38
N VAL A 599 27.50 -6.33 -15.83
CA VAL A 599 28.88 -6.77 -15.57
C VAL A 599 29.17 -6.55 -14.09
N VAL A 600 29.36 -7.63 -13.35
CA VAL A 600 29.78 -7.60 -11.95
C VAL A 600 31.30 -7.70 -11.92
N GLY A 601 31.97 -6.64 -11.48
CA GLY A 601 33.42 -6.60 -11.36
C GLY A 601 33.96 -7.51 -10.25
N GLU A 602 35.27 -7.74 -10.25
CA GLU A 602 35.94 -8.52 -9.21
C GLU A 602 35.70 -7.90 -7.82
N GLY A 603 35.23 -8.70 -6.87
CA GLY A 603 34.89 -8.25 -5.52
C GLY A 603 33.53 -7.55 -5.37
N GLN A 604 32.82 -7.28 -6.47
CA GLN A 604 31.45 -6.75 -6.40
C GLN A 604 30.42 -7.87 -6.28
N ARG A 605 29.29 -7.57 -5.66
CA ARG A 605 28.18 -8.51 -5.49
C ARG A 605 26.86 -7.83 -5.81
N SER A 606 26.01 -8.50 -6.57
CA SER A 606 24.66 -7.99 -6.85
C SER A 606 23.79 -8.08 -5.58
N LEU A 607 22.79 -7.21 -5.47
CA LEU A 607 21.79 -7.29 -4.40
C LEU A 607 20.99 -8.59 -4.50
N GLN A 608 20.76 -9.04 -5.72
CA GLN A 608 20.07 -10.29 -6.04
C GLN A 608 20.78 -11.52 -5.45
N THR A 609 22.10 -11.62 -5.63
CA THR A 609 22.89 -12.73 -5.08
C THR A 609 22.93 -12.69 -3.56
N GLN A 610 23.06 -11.49 -2.98
CA GLN A 610 23.05 -11.32 -1.53
C GLN A 610 21.70 -11.72 -0.91
N LEU A 611 20.58 -11.29 -1.49
CA LEU A 611 19.24 -11.65 -0.98
C LEU A 611 18.93 -13.13 -1.18
N GLN A 612 19.40 -13.73 -2.28
CA GLN A 612 19.31 -15.18 -2.49
C GLN A 612 20.05 -15.94 -1.38
N GLU A 613 21.24 -15.50 -0.97
CA GLU A 613 21.97 -16.13 0.14
C GLU A 613 21.25 -15.97 1.48
N VAL A 614 20.61 -14.83 1.73
CA VAL A 614 19.76 -14.63 2.92
C VAL A 614 18.61 -15.64 2.92
N PHE A 615 17.91 -15.78 1.80
CA PHE A 615 16.84 -16.77 1.66
C PHE A 615 17.35 -18.19 1.89
N LEU A 616 18.47 -18.57 1.28
CA LEU A 616 19.02 -19.92 1.41
C LEU A 616 19.53 -20.19 2.83
N LYS A 617 20.12 -19.20 3.51
CA LYS A 617 20.50 -19.26 4.93
C LYS A 617 19.27 -19.60 5.77
N ASP A 618 18.16 -18.89 5.58
CA ASP A 618 16.93 -19.12 6.34
C ASP A 618 16.29 -20.48 5.97
N TRP A 619 16.20 -20.78 4.67
CA TRP A 619 15.60 -21.99 4.10
C TRP A 619 16.28 -23.30 4.54
N THR A 620 17.61 -23.27 4.69
CA THR A 620 18.42 -24.44 5.07
C THR A 620 18.69 -24.51 6.57
N SER A 621 18.29 -23.49 7.33
CA SER A 621 18.46 -23.47 8.78
C SER A 621 17.57 -24.51 9.48
N GLN A 622 17.93 -24.83 10.72
CA GLN A 622 17.11 -25.65 11.62
C GLN A 622 15.76 -25.01 11.97
N HIS A 623 15.59 -23.72 11.70
CA HIS A 623 14.37 -22.96 11.98
C HIS A 623 13.33 -23.11 10.85
N ALA A 624 13.73 -23.63 9.69
CA ALA A 624 12.85 -23.86 8.54
C ALA A 624 12.43 -25.34 8.43
N GLN A 625 11.17 -25.61 8.74
CA GLN A 625 10.59 -26.95 8.82
C GLN A 625 9.64 -27.24 7.65
N THR A 626 9.49 -28.52 7.29
CA THR A 626 8.49 -28.92 6.30
C THR A 626 7.12 -28.94 6.96
N LEU A 627 6.08 -28.51 6.22
CA LEU A 627 4.70 -28.56 6.72
C LEU A 627 4.28 -29.98 7.09
N SER A 628 3.74 -30.13 8.29
CA SER A 628 3.11 -31.35 8.80
C SER A 628 1.58 -31.22 8.74
N ASN A 629 0.88 -32.35 8.74
CA ASN A 629 -0.59 -32.36 8.85
C ASN A 629 -1.08 -31.81 10.20
N GLY A 630 -0.22 -31.79 11.22
CA GLY A 630 -0.53 -31.25 12.55
C GLY A 630 -0.49 -29.73 12.63
N ASP A 631 0.21 -29.06 11.71
CA ASP A 631 0.40 -27.60 11.75
C ASP A 631 -0.93 -26.86 11.56
N ALA A 632 -1.79 -27.39 10.68
CA ALA A 632 -3.15 -26.88 10.49
C ALA A 632 -4.05 -27.08 11.71
N LYS A 633 -3.71 -27.99 12.64
CA LYS A 633 -4.45 -28.21 13.89
C LYS A 633 -3.88 -27.42 15.06
N ARG A 634 -2.56 -27.21 15.07
CA ARG A 634 -1.84 -26.48 16.13
C ARG A 634 -2.11 -24.97 16.11
N CYS A 635 -2.56 -24.46 14.96
CA CYS A 635 -2.97 -23.06 14.76
C CYS A 635 -4.37 -22.95 14.13
N GLY A 636 -5.13 -24.05 14.04
CA GLY A 636 -6.43 -24.10 13.37
C GLY A 636 -7.59 -23.87 14.32
N ARG A 637 -8.31 -22.76 14.11
CA ARG A 637 -9.78 -22.80 14.17
C ARG A 637 -10.31 -22.88 12.75
#